data_AF-A0A2E9QI30-F1
#
_entry.id   AF-A0A2E9QI30-F1
#
_cell.length_a   1.000
_cell.length_b   1.000
_cell.length_c   1.000
_cell.angle_alpha   90.00
_cell.angle_beta   90.00
_cell.angle_gamma   90.00
#
_symmetry.space_group_name_H-M   'P 1'
#
loop_
_entity.id
_entity.type
_entity.pdbx_description
1 polymer ?
#
loop_
_entity_poly.entity_id
_entity_poly.type
_entity_poly.pdbx_seq_one_letter_code
_entity_poly.pdbx_strand_id
1 'polypeptide(L)'
;MKNKLYILLMLAFPFLSSSQILWDNFEDTRIGYYDFVHGGMTTRLNNPLPNAINSSELCAQYVRNPGETYDVIVIVANGPFLELTDYINGTKKMTIDVFSPAPGIPLQITLEDSSIAGATNYPDGRHSIYTAITTATNAWERVEFIYDLRPDNSVSDVDVTSLILLFDIGNNTNDTYYFDNLYGPEFDNQCNGLVIDPNVNFADWDCNWNLRFCPSNSACSSYDYMSGWLNHKYNPDNTGINISKYCGEYTRNPDSNGEDVLVSYFASGNLDLSVNKYFNFKVYGPPRPIYMSFQDAGGNEVFGYSSALLSNNEWQQFSIDLSTVSTTSIVRFVLFLDQSVVNWDKYYLDDFNLSSIQLSLEELENADALKIYPQPADNHLNITLEFKEDDKKHLALCDVQGRVLLSRTLDQNFHNVVLDISDLNSGIYFLKMKSRNSLYTKQVQIIK
;
A
#
# COMPACT_ATOMS: atom_id res chain seq x y z
N MET A 1 -53.30 -49.86 0.69
CA MET A 1 -53.12 -48.55 1.35
C MET A 1 -51.68 -48.46 1.86
N LYS A 2 -50.82 -47.71 1.19
CA LYS A 2 -49.49 -47.32 1.71
C LYS A 2 -49.29 -45.86 1.31
N ASN A 3 -49.63 -44.96 2.23
CA ASN A 3 -49.38 -43.53 2.09
C ASN A 3 -47.87 -43.29 2.21
N LYS A 4 -47.22 -42.90 1.11
CA LYS A 4 -45.88 -42.31 1.17
C LYS A 4 -46.05 -40.82 1.46
N LEU A 5 -45.72 -40.45 2.69
CA LEU A 5 -45.59 -39.07 3.12
C LEU A 5 -44.28 -38.53 2.52
N TYR A 6 -44.36 -37.63 1.54
CA TYR A 6 -43.21 -36.89 1.07
C TYR A 6 -42.99 -35.71 2.02
N ILE A 7 -41.92 -35.78 2.82
CA ILE A 7 -41.43 -34.65 3.61
C ILE A 7 -40.72 -33.72 2.62
N LEU A 8 -41.35 -32.57 2.36
CA LEU A 8 -40.74 -31.46 1.63
C LEU A 8 -39.74 -30.79 2.59
N LEU A 9 -38.44 -31.03 2.37
CA LEU A 9 -37.38 -30.34 3.08
C LEU A 9 -37.29 -28.91 2.51
N MET A 10 -37.93 -27.93 3.17
CA MET A 10 -37.66 -26.52 2.91
C MET A 10 -36.26 -26.20 3.45
N LEU A 11 -35.27 -26.18 2.56
CA LEU A 11 -34.00 -25.50 2.80
C LEU A 11 -34.29 -24.01 2.89
N ALA A 12 -34.49 -23.51 4.11
CA ALA A 12 -34.38 -22.10 4.40
C ALA A 12 -32.89 -21.73 4.26
N PHE A 13 -32.50 -21.29 3.07
CA PHE A 13 -31.28 -20.51 2.91
C PHE A 13 -31.52 -19.18 3.66
N PRO A 14 -30.73 -18.82 4.68
CA PRO A 14 -30.68 -17.43 5.09
C PRO A 14 -30.08 -16.65 3.93
N PHE A 15 -30.92 -15.94 3.18
CA PHE A 15 -30.46 -14.82 2.36
C PHE A 15 -29.99 -13.72 3.32
N LEU A 16 -28.81 -13.90 3.93
CA LEU A 16 -28.03 -12.79 4.45
C LEU A 16 -27.18 -12.29 3.29
N SER A 17 -27.83 -11.65 2.32
CA SER A 17 -27.15 -10.87 1.30
C SER A 17 -27.13 -9.42 1.74
N SER A 18 -26.14 -9.08 2.55
CA SER A 18 -25.62 -7.72 2.62
C SER A 18 -24.11 -7.84 2.74
N SER A 19 -23.46 -8.18 1.62
CA SER A 19 -21.99 -8.17 1.56
C SER A 19 -21.52 -6.72 1.58
N GLN A 20 -21.43 -6.15 2.76
CA GLN A 20 -20.72 -4.90 2.98
C GLN A 20 -19.24 -5.16 2.79
N ILE A 21 -18.52 -4.14 2.31
CA ILE A 21 -17.07 -4.21 2.17
C ILE A 21 -16.40 -3.89 3.52
N LEU A 22 -15.32 -4.60 3.82
CA LEU A 22 -14.44 -4.28 4.93
C LEU A 22 -13.59 -3.05 4.53
N TRP A 23 -13.69 -1.98 5.31
CA TRP A 23 -12.89 -0.76 5.11
C TRP A 23 -11.50 -0.88 5.72
N ASP A 24 -11.44 -1.37 6.97
CA ASP A 24 -10.20 -1.51 7.71
C ASP A 24 -10.36 -2.57 8.81
N ASN A 25 -9.39 -3.47 8.91
CA ASN A 25 -9.20 -4.37 10.05
C ASN A 25 -7.87 -4.12 10.79
N PHE A 26 -7.16 -3.04 10.45
CA PHE A 26 -5.86 -2.66 10.97
C PHE A 26 -4.75 -3.72 10.82
N GLU A 27 -4.99 -4.72 9.95
CA GLU A 27 -4.09 -5.83 9.67
C GLU A 27 -3.69 -5.83 8.19
N ASP A 28 -4.46 -6.49 7.33
CA ASP A 28 -4.16 -6.71 5.91
C ASP A 28 -5.11 -5.96 4.96
N THR A 29 -6.21 -5.42 5.48
CA THR A 29 -7.19 -4.68 4.69
C THR A 29 -7.26 -3.24 5.18
N ARG A 30 -6.98 -2.30 4.28
CA ARG A 30 -7.28 -0.88 4.48
C ARG A 30 -7.53 -0.22 3.12
N ILE A 31 -8.78 0.18 2.90
CA ILE A 31 -9.24 0.83 1.65
C ILE A 31 -9.73 2.27 1.88
N GLY A 32 -9.80 2.71 3.14
CA GLY A 32 -10.06 4.11 3.52
C GLY A 32 -8.77 4.86 3.93
N TYR A 33 -8.78 6.17 3.75
CA TYR A 33 -7.68 7.06 4.15
C TYR A 33 -8.09 7.93 5.35
N TYR A 34 -7.36 7.82 6.46
CA TYR A 34 -7.55 8.64 7.66
C TYR A 34 -6.95 10.03 7.42
N ASP A 35 -7.77 10.94 6.89
CA ASP A 35 -7.33 12.27 6.47
C ASP A 35 -7.07 13.18 7.68
N PHE A 36 -7.96 13.12 8.67
CA PHE A 36 -7.90 13.95 9.84
C PHE A 36 -8.43 13.25 11.08
N VAL A 37 -7.80 13.52 12.21
CA VAL A 37 -8.19 13.02 13.51
C VAL A 37 -7.99 14.15 14.53
N HIS A 38 -9.03 14.50 15.27
CA HIS A 38 -8.94 15.51 16.33
C HIS A 38 -8.20 14.96 17.56
N GLY A 39 -8.57 13.77 18.04
CA GLY A 39 -7.91 13.06 19.13
C GLY A 39 -6.56 12.43 18.78
N GLY A 40 -5.98 11.68 19.73
CA GLY A 40 -4.80 10.86 19.48
C GLY A 40 -5.19 9.50 18.92
N MET A 41 -4.62 9.08 17.79
CA MET A 41 -4.90 7.77 17.20
C MET A 41 -3.64 6.97 16.93
N THR A 42 -3.67 5.68 17.30
CA THR A 42 -2.65 4.69 16.95
C THR A 42 -3.31 3.59 16.13
N THR A 43 -2.96 3.46 14.85
CA THR A 43 -3.65 2.57 13.88
C THR A 43 -3.14 1.13 13.86
N ARG A 44 -2.17 0.75 14.70
CA ARG A 44 -1.54 -0.59 14.66
C ARG A 44 -1.16 -1.05 16.07
N LEU A 45 -2.10 -0.97 16.99
CA LEU A 45 -1.88 -1.33 18.38
C LEU A 45 -2.34 -2.76 18.65
N ASN A 46 -1.64 -3.48 19.50
CA ASN A 46 -2.06 -4.82 19.93
C ASN A 46 -3.49 -4.79 20.48
N ASN A 47 -4.31 -5.71 19.97
CA ASN A 47 -5.67 -5.88 20.44
C ASN A 47 -5.65 -6.17 21.96
N PRO A 48 -6.34 -5.34 22.79
CA PRO A 48 -6.25 -5.44 24.25
C PRO A 48 -6.88 -6.73 24.80
N LEU A 49 -7.83 -7.34 24.08
CA LEU A 49 -8.53 -8.54 24.53
C LEU A 49 -9.12 -9.35 23.35
N PRO A 50 -8.31 -10.02 22.53
CA PRO A 50 -8.80 -10.80 21.39
C PRO A 50 -9.86 -11.83 21.82
N ASN A 51 -10.97 -11.90 21.10
CA ASN A 51 -12.07 -12.83 21.37
C ASN A 51 -12.80 -13.23 20.07
N ALA A 52 -13.97 -13.84 20.18
CA ALA A 52 -14.74 -14.27 19.01
C ALA A 52 -15.43 -13.13 18.24
N ILE A 53 -15.55 -11.94 18.83
CA ILE A 53 -16.11 -10.74 18.18
C ILE A 53 -15.01 -10.07 17.37
N ASN A 54 -13.89 -9.77 18.03
CA ASN A 54 -12.68 -9.27 17.40
C ASN A 54 -11.51 -10.20 17.73
N SER A 55 -11.13 -11.03 16.76
CA SER A 55 -10.00 -11.95 16.84
C SER A 55 -8.70 -11.40 16.24
N SER A 56 -8.72 -10.16 15.73
CA SER A 56 -7.57 -9.51 15.09
C SER A 56 -6.41 -9.40 16.08
N GLU A 57 -5.18 -9.52 15.58
CA GLU A 57 -3.97 -9.28 16.36
C GLU A 57 -3.83 -7.79 16.72
N LEU A 58 -4.17 -6.92 15.77
CA LEU A 58 -4.05 -5.48 15.87
C LEU A 58 -5.42 -4.81 15.80
N CYS A 59 -5.51 -3.60 16.34
CA CYS A 59 -6.67 -2.72 16.23
C CYS A 59 -6.21 -1.25 16.28
N ALA A 60 -7.14 -0.32 16.06
CA ALA A 60 -6.90 1.07 16.36
C ALA A 60 -7.17 1.39 17.83
N GLN A 61 -6.32 2.22 18.43
CA GLN A 61 -6.63 2.96 19.63
C GLN A 61 -6.98 4.41 19.26
N TYR A 62 -8.02 4.93 19.90
CA TYR A 62 -8.42 6.32 19.81
C TYR A 62 -8.58 6.94 21.20
N VAL A 63 -7.87 8.03 21.47
CA VAL A 63 -7.98 8.84 22.69
C VAL A 63 -8.65 10.14 22.33
N ARG A 64 -9.82 10.41 22.90
CA ARG A 64 -10.60 11.61 22.59
C ARG A 64 -9.86 12.89 22.94
N ASN A 65 -10.11 13.95 22.18
CA ASN A 65 -9.64 15.29 22.48
C ASN A 65 -10.59 15.97 23.49
N PRO A 66 -10.19 16.21 24.76
CA PRO A 66 -11.05 16.84 25.74
C PRO A 66 -11.37 18.31 25.43
N GLY A 67 -10.69 18.94 24.47
CA GLY A 67 -11.00 20.30 23.99
C GLY A 67 -12.20 20.37 23.06
N GLU A 68 -12.63 19.26 22.46
CA GLU A 68 -13.66 19.23 21.41
C GLU A 68 -14.91 18.45 21.86
N THR A 69 -16.09 19.02 21.64
CA THR A 69 -17.37 18.32 21.88
C THR A 69 -17.77 17.44 20.70
N TYR A 70 -17.32 17.78 19.50
CA TYR A 70 -17.54 17.03 18.24
C TYR A 70 -16.19 16.56 17.71
N ASP A 71 -15.58 15.68 18.49
CA ASP A 71 -14.30 15.06 18.22
C ASP A 71 -14.46 14.02 17.10
N VAL A 72 -13.77 14.22 15.97
CA VAL A 72 -13.99 13.44 14.73
C VAL A 72 -12.76 12.66 14.27
N ILE A 73 -13.03 11.52 13.65
CA ILE A 73 -12.12 10.77 12.78
C ILE A 73 -12.69 10.85 11.37
N VAL A 74 -11.97 11.49 10.45
CA VAL A 74 -12.34 11.68 9.05
C VAL A 74 -11.69 10.56 8.22
N ILE A 75 -12.52 9.69 7.64
CA ILE A 75 -12.07 8.59 6.78
C ILE A 75 -12.59 8.86 5.37
N VAL A 76 -11.69 9.11 4.43
CA VAL A 76 -12.02 9.38 3.02
C VAL A 76 -11.93 8.08 2.25
N ALA A 77 -12.98 7.73 1.51
CA ALA A 77 -12.93 6.63 0.57
C ALA A 77 -12.15 7.01 -0.67
N ASN A 78 -11.55 6.00 -1.30
CA ASN A 78 -10.87 6.18 -2.56
C ASN A 78 -11.82 6.06 -3.76
N GLY A 79 -12.88 6.85 -3.74
CA GLY A 79 -13.95 6.84 -4.73
C GLY A 79 -15.28 7.26 -4.11
N PRO A 80 -16.27 7.63 -4.94
CA PRO A 80 -17.62 7.88 -4.47
C PRO A 80 -18.26 6.60 -3.94
N PHE A 81 -19.13 6.74 -2.94
CA PHE A 81 -19.95 5.64 -2.46
C PHE A 81 -20.90 5.15 -3.55
N LEU A 82 -21.23 3.87 -3.48
CA LEU A 82 -22.34 3.32 -4.24
C LEU A 82 -23.66 3.76 -3.60
N GLU A 83 -24.78 3.47 -4.27
CA GLU A 83 -26.14 3.84 -3.82
C GLU A 83 -26.38 3.58 -2.33
N LEU A 84 -26.74 4.63 -1.58
CA LEU A 84 -26.87 4.61 -0.11
C LEU A 84 -28.31 4.37 0.36
N THR A 85 -29.25 4.20 -0.56
CA THR A 85 -30.68 3.99 -0.29
C THR A 85 -30.93 2.85 0.72
N ASP A 86 -30.18 1.75 0.64
CA ASP A 86 -30.32 0.61 1.56
C ASP A 86 -29.82 0.89 2.97
N TYR A 87 -28.87 1.81 3.14
CA TYR A 87 -28.45 2.28 4.46
C TYR A 87 -29.50 3.23 5.05
N ILE A 88 -30.07 4.14 4.24
CA ILE A 88 -31.13 5.07 4.66
C ILE A 88 -32.40 4.32 5.07
N ASN A 89 -32.80 3.28 4.33
CA ASN A 89 -34.00 2.51 4.64
C ASN A 89 -33.79 1.44 5.73
N GLY A 90 -32.54 1.24 6.19
CA GLY A 90 -32.16 0.31 7.25
C GLY A 90 -32.03 -1.16 6.82
N THR A 91 -32.07 -1.45 5.52
CA THR A 91 -31.83 -2.81 4.98
C THR A 91 -30.36 -3.21 5.10
N LYS A 92 -29.45 -2.24 4.97
CA LYS A 92 -28.03 -2.35 5.31
C LYS A 92 -27.71 -1.47 6.52
N LYS A 93 -26.67 -1.84 7.25
CA LYS A 93 -26.19 -1.10 8.42
C LYS A 93 -24.68 -1.15 8.48
N MET A 94 -24.01 0.00 8.57
CA MET A 94 -22.58 0.00 8.84
C MET A 94 -22.31 -0.63 10.20
N THR A 95 -21.22 -1.37 10.32
CA THR A 95 -20.84 -2.01 11.58
C THR A 95 -19.38 -1.77 11.91
N ILE A 96 -19.05 -1.78 13.18
CA ILE A 96 -17.69 -1.64 13.69
C ILE A 96 -17.56 -2.47 14.97
N ASP A 97 -16.41 -3.09 15.19
CA ASP A 97 -16.07 -3.65 16.50
C ASP A 97 -15.53 -2.54 17.38
N VAL A 98 -16.10 -2.36 18.57
CA VAL A 98 -15.68 -1.33 19.53
C VAL A 98 -15.40 -1.96 20.89
N PHE A 99 -14.31 -1.53 21.51
CA PHE A 99 -13.98 -1.77 22.91
C PHE A 99 -14.03 -0.41 23.64
N SER A 100 -15.03 -0.23 24.49
CA SER A 100 -15.31 1.04 25.17
C SER A 100 -15.19 0.95 26.69
N PRO A 101 -14.92 2.08 27.40
CA PRO A 101 -14.75 2.08 28.86
C PRO A 101 -16.07 1.92 29.63
N ALA A 102 -17.23 2.17 29.00
CA ALA A 102 -18.54 2.06 29.61
C ALA A 102 -19.64 1.79 28.55
N PRO A 103 -20.80 1.22 28.95
CA PRO A 103 -22.03 1.25 28.16
C PRO A 103 -22.64 2.64 28.16
N GLY A 104 -23.60 2.87 27.25
CA GLY A 104 -24.35 4.12 27.19
C GLY A 104 -23.61 5.25 26.47
N ILE A 105 -22.47 4.99 25.86
CA ILE A 105 -21.68 6.00 25.14
C ILE A 105 -22.27 6.16 23.74
N PRO A 106 -22.69 7.38 23.34
CA PRO A 106 -23.22 7.62 22.01
C PRO A 106 -22.10 7.60 20.96
N LEU A 107 -22.34 6.88 19.87
CA LEU A 107 -21.48 6.80 18.70
C LEU A 107 -22.22 7.34 17.49
N GLN A 108 -21.51 7.99 16.57
CA GLN A 108 -22.10 8.51 15.35
C GLN A 108 -21.20 8.25 14.14
N ILE A 109 -21.83 7.90 13.02
CA ILE A 109 -21.24 8.01 11.69
C ILE A 109 -22.00 9.09 10.91
N THR A 110 -21.26 10.01 10.31
CA THR A 110 -21.80 10.95 9.32
C THR A 110 -21.18 10.63 7.96
N LEU A 111 -22.02 10.46 6.94
CA LEU A 111 -21.54 10.32 5.57
C LEU A 111 -21.68 11.68 4.87
N GLU A 112 -20.61 12.14 4.23
CA GLU A 112 -20.55 13.48 3.63
C GLU A 112 -19.80 13.51 2.29
N ASP A 113 -20.11 14.53 1.49
CA ASP A 113 -19.32 14.92 0.32
C ASP A 113 -18.11 15.72 0.82
N SER A 114 -16.92 15.12 0.74
CA SER A 114 -15.67 15.71 1.24
C SER A 114 -15.23 16.95 0.47
N SER A 115 -15.84 17.27 -0.68
CA SER A 115 -15.54 18.48 -1.47
C SER A 115 -16.38 19.69 -1.04
N ILE A 116 -17.49 19.46 -0.33
CA ILE A 116 -18.42 20.50 0.13
C ILE A 116 -18.37 20.64 1.65
N ALA A 117 -18.37 19.52 2.39
CA ALA A 117 -18.41 19.54 3.84
C ALA A 117 -17.16 20.18 4.45
N GLY A 118 -17.35 21.05 5.44
CA GLY A 118 -16.28 21.73 6.16
C GLY A 118 -16.64 21.96 7.63
N ALA A 119 -15.69 22.46 8.42
CA ALA A 119 -15.85 22.56 9.88
C ALA A 119 -16.97 23.53 10.34
N THR A 120 -17.39 24.49 9.51
CA THR A 120 -18.27 25.60 9.91
C THR A 120 -19.54 25.74 9.08
N ASN A 121 -19.80 24.85 8.12
CA ASN A 121 -20.86 24.99 7.13
C ASN A 121 -22.03 24.02 7.31
N TYR A 122 -22.29 23.54 8.53
CA TYR A 122 -23.42 22.65 8.76
C TYR A 122 -24.76 23.32 8.35
N PRO A 123 -25.65 22.64 7.58
CA PRO A 123 -25.61 21.22 7.20
C PRO A 123 -24.94 20.90 5.86
N ASP A 124 -24.45 21.88 5.11
CA ASP A 124 -23.99 21.74 3.72
C ASP A 124 -22.98 20.58 3.56
N GLY A 125 -23.21 19.74 2.55
CA GLY A 125 -22.36 18.59 2.20
C GLY A 125 -22.59 17.34 3.04
N ARG A 126 -23.40 17.38 4.11
CA ARG A 126 -23.65 16.23 4.99
C ARG A 126 -24.89 15.46 4.55
N HIS A 127 -24.64 14.31 3.93
CA HIS A 127 -25.67 13.49 3.32
C HIS A 127 -26.53 12.74 4.35
N SER A 128 -25.93 12.05 5.32
CA SER A 128 -26.70 11.21 6.25
C SER A 128 -25.97 10.97 7.57
N ILE A 129 -26.74 10.88 8.66
CA ILE A 129 -26.28 10.60 10.02
C ILE A 129 -26.82 9.24 10.46
N TYR A 130 -25.97 8.46 11.11
CA TYR A 130 -26.28 7.17 11.71
C TYR A 130 -25.77 7.14 13.14
N THR A 131 -26.55 6.58 14.06
CA THR A 131 -26.24 6.58 15.50
C THR A 131 -26.22 5.17 16.06
N ALA A 132 -25.45 5.00 17.13
CA ALA A 132 -25.42 3.80 17.95
C ALA A 132 -25.06 4.14 19.41
N ILE A 133 -25.22 3.18 20.31
CA ILE A 133 -24.88 3.32 21.73
C ILE A 133 -24.14 2.06 22.18
N THR A 134 -23.02 2.21 22.88
CA THR A 134 -22.27 1.07 23.45
C THR A 134 -23.10 0.33 24.51
N THR A 135 -22.94 -0.98 24.60
CA THR A 135 -23.63 -1.83 25.58
C THR A 135 -22.67 -2.58 26.52
N ALA A 136 -21.38 -2.56 26.22
CA ALA A 136 -20.34 -3.25 26.96
C ALA A 136 -19.38 -2.30 27.70
N THR A 137 -18.72 -2.83 28.73
CA THR A 137 -17.60 -2.20 29.44
C THR A 137 -16.37 -3.08 29.27
N ASN A 138 -15.27 -2.50 28.78
CA ASN A 138 -13.97 -3.17 28.67
C ASN A 138 -14.05 -4.55 27.99
N ALA A 139 -14.90 -4.66 26.97
CA ALA A 139 -15.06 -5.84 26.16
C ALA A 139 -15.43 -5.41 24.73
N TRP A 140 -15.01 -6.21 23.75
CA TRP A 140 -15.40 -6.00 22.35
C TRP A 140 -16.90 -6.25 22.16
N GLU A 141 -17.56 -5.36 21.43
CA GLU A 141 -18.91 -5.53 20.91
C GLU A 141 -18.98 -5.11 19.44
N ARG A 142 -19.83 -5.79 18.66
CA ARG A 142 -20.19 -5.40 17.30
C ARG A 142 -21.27 -4.33 17.38
N VAL A 143 -20.92 -3.09 17.07
CA VAL A 143 -21.85 -1.96 17.02
C VAL A 143 -22.48 -1.90 15.63
N GLU A 144 -23.81 -1.84 15.58
CA GLU A 144 -24.58 -1.58 14.35
C GLU A 144 -25.11 -0.16 14.36
N PHE A 145 -24.77 0.64 13.35
CA PHE A 145 -25.27 2.00 13.21
C PHE A 145 -26.64 2.01 12.53
N ILE A 146 -27.56 2.79 13.10
CA ILE A 146 -28.94 2.94 12.63
C ILE A 146 -29.11 4.33 12.03
N TYR A 147 -29.74 4.42 10.85
CA TYR A 147 -30.06 5.70 10.22
C TYR A 147 -30.87 6.59 11.16
N ASP A 148 -30.44 7.85 11.30
CA ASP A 148 -31.11 8.86 12.11
C ASP A 148 -31.78 9.91 11.21
N LEU A 149 -30.99 10.65 10.43
CA LEU A 149 -31.51 11.71 9.57
C LEU A 149 -30.60 12.03 8.37
N ARG A 150 -31.14 12.77 7.40
CA ARG A 150 -30.46 13.34 6.22
C ARG A 150 -30.37 14.87 6.39
N PRO A 151 -29.23 15.43 6.81
CA PRO A 151 -29.10 16.87 7.08
C PRO A 151 -29.28 17.71 5.82
N ASP A 152 -28.57 17.35 4.76
CA ASP A 152 -28.60 18.02 3.47
C ASP A 152 -29.26 17.11 2.41
N ASN A 153 -30.48 17.46 2.01
CA ASN A 153 -31.23 16.72 1.00
C ASN A 153 -30.74 17.00 -0.43
N SER A 154 -29.81 17.94 -0.62
CA SER A 154 -29.29 18.30 -1.94
C SER A 154 -28.09 17.46 -2.40
N VAL A 155 -27.37 16.83 -1.46
CA VAL A 155 -26.23 15.95 -1.75
C VAL A 155 -26.75 14.65 -2.35
N SER A 156 -26.26 14.23 -3.51
CA SER A 156 -26.63 12.94 -4.11
C SER A 156 -25.92 11.79 -3.43
N ASP A 157 -26.50 10.59 -3.44
CA ASP A 157 -25.89 9.39 -2.85
C ASP A 157 -24.50 9.08 -3.45
N VAL A 158 -24.32 9.39 -4.74
CA VAL A 158 -23.07 9.17 -5.50
C VAL A 158 -22.04 10.29 -5.38
N ASP A 159 -22.36 11.39 -4.69
CA ASP A 159 -21.41 12.48 -4.42
C ASP A 159 -20.68 12.29 -3.08
N VAL A 160 -21.12 11.33 -2.27
CA VAL A 160 -20.59 11.07 -0.93
C VAL A 160 -19.26 10.34 -1.02
N THR A 161 -18.25 10.81 -0.30
CA THR A 161 -16.86 10.32 -0.41
C THR A 161 -16.17 10.10 0.94
N SER A 162 -16.78 10.49 2.06
CA SER A 162 -16.18 10.30 3.38
C SER A 162 -17.16 9.79 4.44
N LEU A 163 -16.59 9.10 5.41
CA LEU A 163 -17.20 8.57 6.62
C LEU A 163 -16.54 9.25 7.82
N ILE A 164 -17.35 9.95 8.61
CA ILE A 164 -16.91 10.68 9.80
C ILE A 164 -17.36 9.91 11.03
N LEU A 165 -16.42 9.32 11.76
CA LEU A 165 -16.69 8.55 12.97
C LEU A 165 -16.48 9.43 14.22
N LEU A 166 -17.44 9.38 15.14
CA LEU A 166 -17.40 10.08 16.41
C LEU A 166 -17.67 9.13 17.57
N PHE A 167 -16.85 9.27 18.62
CA PHE A 167 -17.06 8.65 19.92
C PHE A 167 -17.51 9.71 20.93
N ASP A 168 -18.51 9.38 21.74
CA ASP A 168 -19.03 10.21 22.84
C ASP A 168 -19.37 11.66 22.42
N ILE A 169 -20.12 11.76 21.31
CA ILE A 169 -20.51 13.03 20.71
C ILE A 169 -21.23 13.95 21.73
N GLY A 170 -20.85 15.22 21.74
CA GLY A 170 -21.43 16.26 22.60
C GLY A 170 -20.74 16.43 23.96
N ASN A 171 -19.76 15.58 24.30
CA ASN A 171 -19.08 15.60 25.59
C ASN A 171 -17.59 15.94 25.44
N ASN A 172 -17.00 16.60 26.44
CA ASN A 172 -15.56 16.85 26.53
C ASN A 172 -14.92 15.77 27.43
N THR A 173 -14.43 14.68 26.83
CA THR A 173 -13.75 13.60 27.58
C THR A 173 -12.37 13.32 27.02
N ASN A 174 -11.56 12.62 27.82
CA ASN A 174 -10.24 12.12 27.44
C ASN A 174 -10.24 10.58 27.47
N ASP A 175 -11.40 10.01 27.13
CA ASP A 175 -11.62 8.57 27.19
C ASP A 175 -10.90 7.87 26.02
N THR A 176 -10.54 6.61 26.25
CA THR A 176 -9.87 5.76 25.27
C THR A 176 -10.82 4.69 24.77
N TYR A 177 -10.89 4.56 23.45
CA TYR A 177 -11.64 3.56 22.73
C TYR A 177 -10.68 2.74 21.88
N TYR A 178 -11.03 1.48 21.63
CA TYR A 178 -10.40 0.71 20.58
C TYR A 178 -11.46 0.35 19.57
N PHE A 179 -11.08 0.34 18.30
CA PHE A 179 -11.99 -0.05 17.25
C PHE A 179 -11.29 -0.81 16.14
N ASP A 180 -12.08 -1.61 15.44
CA ASP A 180 -11.62 -2.51 14.41
C ASP A 180 -12.77 -2.92 13.50
N ASN A 181 -12.48 -3.64 12.41
CA ASN A 181 -13.45 -4.29 11.56
C ASN A 181 -14.57 -3.33 11.13
N LEU A 182 -14.19 -2.18 10.55
CA LEU A 182 -15.15 -1.20 10.03
C LEU A 182 -15.73 -1.72 8.72
N TYR A 183 -17.04 -1.94 8.66
CA TYR A 183 -17.75 -2.41 7.46
C TYR A 183 -18.70 -1.34 6.91
N GLY A 184 -18.60 -1.15 5.59
CA GLY A 184 -19.47 -0.28 4.80
C GLY A 184 -19.27 1.23 5.02
N PRO A 185 -19.88 2.07 4.17
CA PRO A 185 -20.67 1.70 2.98
C PRO A 185 -19.84 1.09 1.85
N GLU A 186 -20.48 0.46 0.87
CA GLU A 186 -19.77 0.07 -0.34
C GLU A 186 -19.45 1.28 -1.22
N PHE A 187 -18.26 1.27 -1.83
CA PHE A 187 -17.80 2.29 -2.77
C PHE A 187 -17.00 1.64 -3.90
N ASP A 188 -16.82 2.37 -5.01
CA ASP A 188 -15.95 1.92 -6.10
C ASP A 188 -14.49 2.00 -5.65
N ASN A 189 -14.03 0.97 -4.95
CA ASN A 189 -12.68 0.92 -4.40
C ASN A 189 -11.69 0.42 -5.47
N GLN A 190 -10.49 1.03 -5.49
CA GLN A 190 -9.41 0.69 -6.42
C GLN A 190 -8.89 -0.76 -6.30
N CYS A 191 -9.22 -1.43 -5.21
CA CYS A 191 -8.77 -2.79 -4.90
C CYS A 191 -9.72 -3.87 -5.42
N ASN A 192 -10.90 -3.49 -5.91
CA ASN A 192 -11.93 -4.42 -6.37
C ASN A 192 -11.42 -5.24 -7.56
N GLY A 193 -11.48 -6.57 -7.41
CA GLY A 193 -11.10 -7.51 -8.45
C GLY A 193 -9.59 -7.71 -8.62
N LEU A 194 -8.75 -7.07 -7.80
CA LEU A 194 -7.33 -7.38 -7.75
C LEU A 194 -7.13 -8.77 -7.12
N VAL A 195 -6.26 -9.57 -7.74
CA VAL A 195 -5.79 -10.84 -7.18
C VAL A 195 -4.46 -10.55 -6.50
N ILE A 196 -4.51 -10.46 -5.18
CA ILE A 196 -3.36 -10.21 -4.31
C ILE A 196 -2.86 -11.53 -3.75
N ASP A 197 -1.57 -11.81 -3.87
CA ASP A 197 -0.91 -12.91 -3.17
C ASP A 197 -0.11 -12.34 -2.00
N PRO A 198 -0.54 -12.51 -0.74
CA PRO A 198 0.16 -11.95 0.42
C PRO A 198 1.53 -12.59 0.69
N ASN A 199 1.91 -13.65 -0.03
CA ASN A 199 3.27 -14.20 0.00
C ASN A 199 4.24 -13.46 -0.94
N VAL A 200 3.70 -12.65 -1.85
CA VAL A 200 4.45 -11.95 -2.91
C VAL A 200 4.23 -10.45 -2.85
N ASN A 201 3.01 -9.99 -2.61
CA ASN A 201 2.61 -8.59 -2.52
C ASN A 201 2.59 -8.16 -1.06
N PHE A 202 3.60 -7.41 -0.61
CA PHE A 202 3.75 -7.08 0.80
C PHE A 202 3.11 -5.76 1.16
N ALA A 203 3.49 -4.67 0.52
CA ALA A 203 2.92 -3.36 0.79
C ALA A 203 3.03 -2.43 -0.40
N ASP A 204 1.89 -2.00 -0.93
CA ASP A 204 1.77 -0.89 -1.88
C ASP A 204 0.95 0.27 -1.28
N TRP A 205 0.47 0.11 -0.03
CA TRP A 205 -0.32 1.08 0.73
C TRP A 205 -1.66 1.48 0.11
N ASP A 206 -1.96 1.00 -1.09
CA ASP A 206 -3.22 1.20 -1.78
C ASP A 206 -4.19 0.05 -1.47
N CYS A 207 -3.70 -1.18 -1.52
CA CYS A 207 -4.50 -2.41 -1.41
C CYS A 207 -3.79 -3.51 -0.62
N ASN A 208 -2.46 -3.47 -0.53
CA ASN A 208 -1.63 -4.46 0.12
C ASN A 208 -1.08 -3.92 1.44
N TRP A 209 -1.39 -4.63 2.53
CA TRP A 209 -0.97 -4.28 3.89
C TRP A 209 -0.37 -5.49 4.63
N ASN A 210 0.39 -6.33 3.91
CA ASN A 210 0.94 -7.60 4.41
C ASN A 210 2.32 -7.47 5.09
N LEU A 211 2.74 -6.25 5.40
CA LEU A 211 3.88 -5.96 6.26
C LEU A 211 3.39 -5.64 7.68
N ARG A 212 4.11 -6.16 8.67
CA ARG A 212 3.79 -6.00 10.10
C ARG A 212 4.86 -5.18 10.79
N PHE A 213 4.43 -4.19 11.57
CA PHE A 213 5.28 -3.21 12.24
C PHE A 213 4.75 -2.99 13.65
N CYS A 214 5.63 -2.69 14.62
CA CYS A 214 5.16 -2.04 15.84
C CYS A 214 4.64 -0.63 15.55
N PRO A 215 3.78 -0.07 16.43
CA PRO A 215 3.44 1.33 16.37
C PRO A 215 4.69 2.21 16.43
N SER A 216 4.62 3.32 15.69
CA SER A 216 5.67 4.34 15.61
C SER A 216 6.22 4.76 16.98
N ASN A 217 7.55 4.74 17.12
CA ASN A 217 8.27 5.08 18.34
C ASN A 217 7.72 4.39 19.62
N SER A 218 7.21 3.17 19.49
CA SER A 218 6.60 2.42 20.59
C SER A 218 7.01 0.95 20.55
N ALA A 219 7.29 0.37 21.71
CA ALA A 219 7.42 -1.08 21.82
C ALA A 219 6.03 -1.74 21.79
N CYS A 220 5.90 -2.87 21.10
CA CYS A 220 4.70 -3.70 21.12
C CYS A 220 5.08 -5.14 21.46
N SER A 221 4.13 -5.95 21.96
CA SER A 221 4.45 -7.35 22.31
C SER A 221 4.43 -8.29 21.11
N SER A 222 3.92 -7.81 19.97
CA SER A 222 3.76 -8.60 18.74
C SER A 222 4.99 -8.56 17.83
N TYR A 223 5.71 -7.43 17.81
CA TYR A 223 6.82 -7.20 16.90
C TYR A 223 7.97 -6.47 17.61
N ASP A 224 9.08 -6.31 16.92
CA ASP A 224 10.19 -5.50 17.43
C ASP A 224 9.96 -4.01 17.25
N TYR A 225 10.62 -3.25 18.13
CA TYR A 225 10.61 -1.80 18.15
C TYR A 225 11.04 -1.20 16.80
N MET A 226 10.34 -0.14 16.40
CA MET A 226 10.69 0.75 15.29
C MET A 226 10.98 2.15 15.85
N SER A 227 12.10 2.74 15.41
CA SER A 227 12.57 4.04 15.91
C SER A 227 11.67 5.20 15.44
N GLY A 228 11.46 5.32 14.13
CA GLY A 228 10.76 6.44 13.52
C GLY A 228 9.24 6.33 13.52
N TRP A 229 8.61 7.21 12.71
CA TRP A 229 7.16 7.25 12.52
C TRP A 229 6.77 6.87 11.10
N LEU A 230 6.08 5.74 10.95
CA LEU A 230 5.53 5.25 9.69
C LEU A 230 4.03 5.54 9.61
N ASN A 231 3.62 6.35 8.64
CA ASN A 231 2.23 6.76 8.43
C ASN A 231 1.77 6.45 7.02
N HIS A 232 0.48 6.18 6.85
CA HIS A 232 -0.17 6.16 5.54
C HIS A 232 -0.32 7.60 5.04
N LYS A 233 0.18 7.91 3.84
CA LYS A 233 0.12 9.26 3.26
C LYS A 233 -0.15 9.23 1.77
N TYR A 234 -0.65 10.33 1.23
CA TYR A 234 -0.68 10.55 -0.21
C TYR A 234 0.73 10.44 -0.80
N ASN A 235 0.83 9.77 -1.94
CA ASN A 235 2.07 9.70 -2.69
C ASN A 235 2.53 11.11 -3.10
N PRO A 236 3.76 11.55 -2.75
CA PRO A 236 4.26 12.88 -3.08
C PRO A 236 4.47 13.09 -4.60
N ASP A 237 4.62 12.02 -5.37
CA ASP A 237 4.72 12.04 -6.84
C ASP A 237 4.19 10.74 -7.44
N ASN A 238 2.99 10.80 -8.02
CA ASN A 238 2.31 9.65 -8.64
C ASN A 238 2.41 9.62 -10.18
N THR A 239 3.35 10.38 -10.77
CA THR A 239 3.41 10.58 -12.23
C THR A 239 4.49 9.75 -12.94
N GLY A 240 5.34 9.06 -12.16
CA GLY A 240 6.50 8.33 -12.66
C GLY A 240 6.39 6.82 -12.46
N ILE A 241 7.48 6.21 -11.98
CA ILE A 241 7.54 4.76 -11.74
C ILE A 241 6.60 4.30 -10.64
N ASN A 242 6.22 5.20 -9.74
CA ASN A 242 5.25 4.94 -8.69
C ASN A 242 3.97 5.69 -9.07
N ILE A 243 2.92 4.94 -9.35
CA ILE A 243 1.59 5.47 -9.71
C ILE A 243 0.57 5.23 -8.59
N SER A 244 1.01 4.67 -7.46
CA SER A 244 0.17 4.44 -6.28
C SER A 244 -0.42 5.76 -5.80
N LYS A 245 -1.67 5.72 -5.35
CA LYS A 245 -2.31 6.92 -4.79
C LYS A 245 -1.71 7.25 -3.43
N TYR A 246 -1.42 6.21 -2.66
CA TYR A 246 -0.85 6.32 -1.34
C TYR A 246 0.49 5.61 -1.22
N CYS A 247 1.23 5.94 -0.18
CA CYS A 247 2.48 5.28 0.19
C CYS A 247 2.71 5.38 1.71
N GLY A 248 3.76 4.72 2.20
CA GLY A 248 4.21 4.83 3.58
C GLY A 248 5.18 6.00 3.76
N GLU A 249 4.80 7.05 4.49
CA GLU A 249 5.72 8.11 4.92
C GLU A 249 6.43 7.65 6.21
N TYR A 250 7.74 7.46 6.14
CA TYR A 250 8.60 7.21 7.28
C TYR A 250 9.41 8.46 7.65
N THR A 251 9.15 9.01 8.83
CA THR A 251 9.94 10.10 9.42
C THR A 251 10.96 9.51 10.38
N ARG A 252 12.24 9.78 10.15
CA ARG A 252 13.33 9.31 11.01
C ARG A 252 13.24 9.89 12.42
N ASN A 253 13.65 9.10 13.42
CA ASN A 253 13.86 9.60 14.78
C ASN A 253 15.30 10.12 14.93
N PRO A 254 15.53 11.39 15.32
CA PRO A 254 16.87 11.94 15.53
C PRO A 254 17.45 11.50 16.89
N ASP A 255 17.59 10.20 17.10
CA ASP A 255 18.21 9.70 18.33
C ASP A 255 19.68 10.17 18.46
N SER A 256 20.27 10.05 19.65
CA SER A 256 21.60 10.63 19.91
C SER A 256 22.73 9.99 19.09
N ASN A 257 22.51 8.81 18.50
CA ASN A 257 23.52 8.02 17.81
C ASN A 257 23.29 7.98 16.28
N GLY A 258 22.16 8.49 15.79
CA GLY A 258 21.74 8.40 14.40
C GLY A 258 21.28 7.00 13.99
N GLU A 259 20.94 6.15 14.96
CA GLU A 259 20.46 4.78 14.76
C GLU A 259 18.93 4.79 14.65
N ASP A 260 18.45 4.59 13.43
CA ASP A 260 17.03 4.64 13.12
C ASP A 260 16.64 3.37 12.38
N VAL A 261 15.86 2.51 13.05
CA VAL A 261 15.52 1.18 12.56
C VAL A 261 14.04 1.09 12.23
N LEU A 262 13.75 0.61 11.01
CA LEU A 262 12.43 0.16 10.60
C LEU A 262 12.46 -1.36 10.49
N VAL A 263 11.85 -2.03 11.46
CA VAL A 263 11.73 -3.49 11.47
C VAL A 263 10.35 -3.87 10.92
N SER A 264 10.33 -4.81 9.98
CA SER A 264 9.09 -5.33 9.42
C SER A 264 9.09 -6.84 9.30
N TYR A 265 8.00 -7.47 9.75
CA TYR A 265 7.71 -8.89 9.57
C TYR A 265 6.76 -9.11 8.40
N PHE A 266 6.86 -10.26 7.76
CA PHE A 266 5.94 -10.67 6.70
C PHE A 266 4.69 -11.32 7.31
N ALA A 267 3.50 -10.84 6.96
CA ALA A 267 2.24 -11.33 7.55
C ALA A 267 1.98 -12.81 7.27
N SER A 268 2.43 -13.31 6.11
CA SER A 268 2.26 -14.71 5.69
C SER A 268 3.31 -15.67 6.25
N GLY A 269 4.16 -15.21 7.17
CA GLY A 269 5.29 -15.98 7.70
C GLY A 269 6.54 -15.84 6.83
N ASN A 270 7.41 -16.86 6.83
CA ASN A 270 8.72 -16.76 6.19
C ASN A 270 8.63 -16.49 4.68
N LEU A 271 9.60 -15.74 4.13
CA LEU A 271 9.70 -15.56 2.68
C LEU A 271 9.86 -16.90 1.95
N ASP A 272 9.00 -17.14 0.95
CA ASP A 272 9.17 -18.23 0.00
C ASP A 272 9.96 -17.75 -1.23
N LEU A 273 11.22 -18.15 -1.30
CA LEU A 273 12.15 -17.80 -2.38
C LEU A 273 12.32 -18.93 -3.41
N SER A 274 11.41 -19.92 -3.44
CA SER A 274 11.47 -21.04 -4.38
C SER A 274 11.29 -20.60 -5.84
N VAL A 275 10.42 -19.61 -6.08
CA VAL A 275 10.10 -19.05 -7.41
C VAL A 275 10.56 -17.60 -7.50
N ASN A 276 10.05 -16.73 -6.63
CA ASN A 276 10.35 -15.29 -6.66
C ASN A 276 11.53 -14.99 -5.75
N LYS A 277 12.66 -14.59 -6.34
CA LYS A 277 13.94 -14.45 -5.62
C LYS A 277 14.40 -13.00 -5.48
N TYR A 278 13.69 -12.07 -6.09
CA TYR A 278 14.03 -10.66 -6.08
C TYR A 278 13.08 -9.93 -5.15
N PHE A 279 13.62 -9.31 -4.11
CA PHE A 279 12.87 -8.45 -3.20
C PHE A 279 12.91 -7.02 -3.70
N ASN A 280 11.73 -6.49 -4.02
CA ASN A 280 11.54 -5.20 -4.65
C ASN A 280 10.92 -4.22 -3.67
N PHE A 281 11.31 -2.96 -3.78
CA PHE A 281 10.68 -1.84 -3.08
C PHE A 281 11.06 -0.54 -3.77
N LYS A 282 10.27 0.50 -3.56
CA LYS A 282 10.54 1.86 -4.02
C LYS A 282 10.76 2.77 -2.83
N VAL A 283 11.69 3.72 -3.00
CA VAL A 283 11.95 4.75 -2.00
C VAL A 283 12.03 6.11 -2.69
N TYR A 284 11.41 7.11 -2.08
CA TYR A 284 11.52 8.53 -2.42
C TYR A 284 12.02 9.28 -1.19
N GLY A 285 12.99 10.17 -1.35
CA GLY A 285 13.52 10.97 -0.25
C GLY A 285 14.86 11.62 -0.58
N PRO A 286 15.59 12.13 0.42
CA PRO A 286 16.90 12.73 0.21
C PRO A 286 17.95 11.69 -0.21
N PRO A 287 19.00 12.10 -0.95
CA PRO A 287 20.00 11.20 -1.54
C PRO A 287 20.96 10.68 -0.47
N ARG A 288 20.51 9.66 0.28
CA ARG A 288 21.21 9.09 1.43
C ARG A 288 21.45 7.60 1.29
N PRO A 289 22.45 7.04 2.00
CA PRO A 289 22.66 5.59 2.06
C PRO A 289 21.44 4.85 2.60
N ILE A 290 21.20 3.66 2.04
CA ILE A 290 20.21 2.71 2.53
C ILE A 290 20.90 1.38 2.85
N TYR A 291 20.46 0.73 3.92
CA TYR A 291 20.89 -0.63 4.25
C TYR A 291 19.69 -1.47 4.62
N MET A 292 19.57 -2.67 4.05
CA MET A 292 18.51 -3.62 4.38
C MET A 292 19.12 -4.94 4.83
N SER A 293 18.80 -5.34 6.06
CA SER A 293 19.21 -6.59 6.69
C SER A 293 18.04 -7.57 6.68
N PHE A 294 18.17 -8.70 6.00
CA PHE A 294 17.21 -9.81 6.07
C PHE A 294 17.63 -10.75 7.19
N GLN A 295 16.69 -11.10 8.07
CA GLN A 295 17.00 -11.81 9.31
C GLN A 295 16.16 -13.06 9.52
N ASP A 296 16.76 -14.03 10.21
CA ASP A 296 16.08 -15.24 10.67
C ASP A 296 15.28 -15.01 11.97
N ALA A 297 14.59 -16.05 12.44
CA ALA A 297 13.80 -16.00 13.69
C ALA A 297 14.66 -15.78 14.95
N GLY A 298 15.97 -16.01 14.88
CA GLY A 298 16.91 -15.70 15.95
C GLY A 298 17.40 -14.26 15.95
N GLY A 299 16.97 -13.45 14.96
CA GLY A 299 17.44 -12.09 14.75
C GLY A 299 18.83 -11.99 14.14
N ASN A 300 19.37 -13.09 13.60
CA ASN A 300 20.66 -13.07 12.92
C ASN A 300 20.49 -12.55 11.49
N GLU A 301 21.40 -11.69 11.06
CA GLU A 301 21.46 -11.30 9.64
C GLU A 301 21.91 -12.49 8.79
N VAL A 302 21.07 -12.83 7.81
CA VAL A 302 21.36 -13.87 6.83
C VAL A 302 21.73 -13.29 5.47
N PHE A 303 21.29 -12.07 5.19
CA PHE A 303 21.67 -11.32 3.99
C PHE A 303 21.62 -9.81 4.26
N GLY A 304 22.65 -9.09 3.82
CA GLY A 304 22.72 -7.63 3.90
C GLY A 304 22.78 -7.00 2.50
N TYR A 305 22.04 -5.92 2.30
CA TYR A 305 22.03 -5.14 1.07
C TYR A 305 22.36 -3.68 1.37
N SER A 306 23.37 -3.14 0.68
CA SER A 306 23.77 -1.74 0.79
C SER A 306 23.58 -1.02 -0.55
N SER A 307 22.96 0.16 -0.51
CA SER A 307 22.82 1.05 -1.66
C SER A 307 22.67 2.49 -1.20
N ALA A 308 22.25 3.40 -2.08
CA ALA A 308 21.89 4.77 -1.73
C ALA A 308 20.82 5.30 -2.68
N LEU A 309 20.02 6.25 -2.19
CA LEU A 309 19.25 7.12 -3.06
C LEU A 309 20.22 8.07 -3.78
N LEU A 310 20.12 8.14 -5.10
CA LEU A 310 21.00 8.96 -5.94
C LEU A 310 20.38 10.33 -6.26
N SER A 311 19.06 10.35 -6.47
CA SER A 311 18.29 11.57 -6.68
C SER A 311 17.58 12.03 -5.41
N ASN A 312 17.48 13.35 -5.26
CA ASN A 312 16.71 13.96 -4.18
C ASN A 312 15.24 14.06 -4.59
N ASN A 313 14.34 13.50 -3.77
CA ASN A 313 12.89 13.62 -3.96
C ASN A 313 12.43 13.11 -5.34
N GLU A 314 12.96 11.96 -5.75
CA GLU A 314 12.52 11.21 -6.92
C GLU A 314 12.39 9.73 -6.52
N TRP A 315 11.32 9.08 -6.98
CA TRP A 315 11.10 7.66 -6.72
C TRP A 315 12.19 6.82 -7.38
N GLN A 316 12.79 5.91 -6.61
CA GLN A 316 13.81 4.97 -7.06
C GLN A 316 13.39 3.54 -6.73
N GLN A 317 13.51 2.63 -7.71
CA GLN A 317 13.24 1.21 -7.56
C GLN A 317 14.52 0.48 -7.16
N PHE A 318 14.40 -0.35 -6.13
CA PHE A 318 15.42 -1.27 -5.69
C PHE A 318 14.94 -2.70 -5.92
N SER A 319 15.86 -3.59 -6.30
CA SER A 319 15.57 -5.01 -6.51
C SER A 319 16.76 -5.84 -6.05
N ILE A 320 16.58 -6.52 -4.91
CA ILE A 320 17.59 -7.27 -4.19
C ILE A 320 17.51 -8.73 -4.59
N ASP A 321 18.59 -9.30 -5.13
CA ASP A 321 18.70 -10.73 -5.43
C ASP A 321 18.96 -11.54 -4.16
N LEU A 322 17.95 -12.28 -3.70
CA LEU A 322 18.02 -13.17 -2.54
C LEU A 322 18.27 -14.64 -2.92
N SER A 323 18.65 -14.93 -4.17
CA SER A 323 18.83 -16.31 -4.64
C SER A 323 19.86 -17.11 -3.84
N THR A 324 20.90 -16.43 -3.33
CA THR A 324 21.98 -17.04 -2.52
C THR A 324 21.52 -17.51 -1.14
N VAL A 325 20.39 -17.00 -0.65
CA VAL A 325 19.78 -17.32 0.65
C VAL A 325 18.40 -17.96 0.50
N SER A 326 18.08 -18.50 -0.68
CA SER A 326 16.76 -19.06 -0.99
C SER A 326 16.34 -20.27 -0.14
N THR A 327 17.28 -20.93 0.55
CA THR A 327 17.00 -22.03 1.48
C THR A 327 16.95 -21.59 2.94
N THR A 328 17.22 -20.32 3.22
CA THR A 328 17.29 -19.77 4.57
C THR A 328 15.91 -19.28 5.02
N SER A 329 15.60 -19.49 6.30
CA SER A 329 14.38 -18.98 6.92
C SER A 329 14.50 -17.48 7.16
N ILE A 330 13.92 -16.65 6.29
CA ILE A 330 13.85 -15.19 6.47
C ILE A 330 12.47 -14.82 6.99
N VAL A 331 12.39 -14.19 8.15
CA VAL A 331 11.10 -13.85 8.82
C VAL A 331 10.80 -12.36 8.81
N ARG A 332 11.84 -11.54 8.63
CA ARG A 332 11.76 -10.08 8.72
C ARG A 332 12.86 -9.41 7.91
N PHE A 333 12.68 -8.13 7.63
CA PHE A 333 13.77 -7.25 7.25
C PHE A 333 13.91 -6.09 8.25
N VAL A 334 15.13 -5.56 8.36
CA VAL A 334 15.44 -4.32 9.07
C VAL A 334 15.99 -3.34 8.05
N LEU A 335 15.26 -2.25 7.82
CA LEU A 335 15.66 -1.17 6.95
C LEU A 335 16.28 -0.04 7.79
N PHE A 336 17.43 0.43 7.34
CA PHE A 336 18.10 1.58 7.88
C PHE A 336 18.25 2.63 6.78
N LEU A 337 17.98 3.87 7.15
CA LEU A 337 18.05 5.03 6.26
C LEU A 337 19.04 6.02 6.88
N ASP A 338 20.11 6.36 6.14
CA ASP A 338 21.11 7.35 6.57
C ASP A 338 21.72 7.06 7.97
N GLN A 339 22.18 5.81 8.17
CA GLN A 339 22.76 5.35 9.44
C GLN A 339 23.84 6.28 9.97
N SER A 340 23.90 6.37 11.31
CA SER A 340 24.87 7.20 12.04
C SER A 340 24.75 8.71 11.80
N VAL A 341 23.63 9.16 11.21
CA VAL A 341 23.32 10.58 11.03
C VAL A 341 22.05 10.94 11.80
N VAL A 342 22.15 11.95 12.66
CA VAL A 342 21.03 12.50 13.42
C VAL A 342 20.29 13.54 12.57
N ASN A 343 19.11 13.20 12.08
CA ASN A 343 18.24 14.13 11.34
C ASN A 343 16.75 13.74 11.44
N TRP A 344 15.90 14.60 10.89
CA TRP A 344 14.45 14.39 10.76
C TRP A 344 14.05 14.12 9.31
N ASP A 345 14.94 13.49 8.54
CA ASP A 345 14.68 13.26 7.12
C ASP A 345 13.44 12.37 6.96
N LYS A 346 12.68 12.64 5.90
CA LYS A 346 11.48 11.89 5.55
C LYS A 346 11.74 11.08 4.30
N TYR A 347 11.23 9.85 4.32
CA TYR A 347 11.27 8.93 3.20
C TYR A 347 9.86 8.42 2.95
N TYR A 348 9.54 8.20 1.69
CA TYR A 348 8.31 7.53 1.29
C TYR A 348 8.69 6.16 0.73
N LEU A 349 7.98 5.14 1.18
CA LEU A 349 8.26 3.74 0.93
C LEU A 349 7.05 3.14 0.21
N ASP A 350 7.28 2.33 -0.80
CA ASP A 350 6.19 1.75 -1.59
C ASP A 350 6.58 0.47 -2.32
N ASP A 351 5.59 -0.23 -2.88
CA ASP A 351 5.73 -1.39 -3.77
C ASP A 351 6.67 -2.49 -3.25
N PHE A 352 6.57 -2.82 -1.97
CA PHE A 352 7.26 -3.98 -1.39
C PHE A 352 6.66 -5.27 -1.95
N ASN A 353 7.46 -6.03 -2.71
CA ASN A 353 7.02 -7.30 -3.28
C ASN A 353 8.17 -8.25 -3.61
N LEU A 354 7.85 -9.50 -3.94
CA LEU A 354 8.78 -10.41 -4.61
C LEU A 354 8.51 -10.49 -6.12
N SER A 355 9.56 -10.69 -6.91
CA SER A 355 9.45 -11.04 -8.33
C SER A 355 10.41 -12.17 -8.72
N SER A 356 10.11 -12.82 -9.85
CA SER A 356 10.95 -13.86 -10.45
C SER A 356 12.10 -13.30 -11.30
N ILE A 357 12.04 -12.02 -11.64
CA ILE A 357 13.07 -11.29 -12.39
C ILE A 357 13.46 -10.01 -11.66
N GLN A 358 14.73 -9.63 -11.75
CA GLN A 358 15.20 -8.37 -11.17
C GLN A 358 14.52 -7.18 -11.85
N LEU A 359 13.97 -6.28 -11.03
CA LEU A 359 13.44 -4.99 -11.48
C LEU A 359 14.59 -3.98 -11.40
N SER A 360 15.22 -3.67 -12.54
CA SER A 360 16.30 -2.68 -12.56
C SER A 360 15.78 -1.32 -13.00
N LEU A 361 16.30 -0.28 -12.34
CA LEU A 361 16.21 1.11 -12.73
C LEU A 361 17.61 1.70 -12.97
N GLU A 362 18.55 0.91 -13.52
CA GLU A 362 19.76 1.45 -14.17
C GLU A 362 19.44 2.31 -15.43
N GLU A 363 18.30 3.02 -15.47
CA GLU A 363 17.96 3.92 -16.57
C GLU A 363 18.43 5.36 -16.36
N LEU A 364 19.01 5.73 -15.21
CA LEU A 364 19.37 7.13 -14.91
C LEU A 364 20.86 7.49 -14.80
N GLU A 365 21.78 6.63 -15.21
CA GLU A 365 23.18 7.07 -15.47
C GLU A 365 23.71 6.81 -16.89
N ASN A 366 22.93 6.23 -17.80
CA ASN A 366 23.44 5.87 -19.14
C ASN A 366 22.42 6.02 -20.29
N ALA A 367 21.38 6.83 -20.14
CA ALA A 367 20.47 7.16 -21.25
C ALA A 367 21.20 7.85 -22.44
N ASP A 368 22.36 8.47 -22.17
CA ASP A 368 23.26 9.08 -23.15
C ASP A 368 24.34 8.13 -23.71
N ALA A 369 24.59 6.99 -23.06
CA ALA A 369 25.64 6.06 -23.51
C ALA A 369 25.21 5.21 -24.70
N LEU A 370 23.90 5.04 -24.92
CA LEU A 370 23.35 4.31 -26.06
C LEU A 370 22.51 5.26 -26.95
N LYS A 371 23.13 5.80 -28.00
CA LYS A 371 22.45 6.67 -28.98
C LYS A 371 22.03 5.85 -30.19
N ILE A 372 20.78 6.00 -30.60
CA ILE A 372 20.20 5.28 -31.73
C ILE A 372 19.62 6.28 -32.73
N TYR A 373 20.03 6.18 -33.99
CA TYR A 373 19.57 7.09 -35.04
C TYR A 373 19.57 6.42 -36.43
N PRO A 374 18.71 6.86 -37.35
CA PRO A 374 17.62 7.81 -37.12
C PRO A 374 16.48 7.19 -36.30
N GLN A 375 15.70 8.05 -35.64
CA GLN A 375 14.47 7.67 -34.93
C GLN A 375 13.36 8.62 -35.39
N PRO A 376 12.40 8.19 -36.23
CA PRO A 376 12.20 6.83 -36.75
C PRO A 376 13.28 6.35 -37.73
N ALA A 377 13.51 5.03 -37.76
CA ALA A 377 14.45 4.34 -38.64
C ALA A 377 13.75 3.76 -39.89
N ASP A 378 14.48 3.60 -40.99
CA ASP A 378 13.99 2.93 -42.19
C ASP A 378 14.81 1.66 -42.45
N ASN A 379 15.86 1.72 -43.27
CA ASN A 379 16.61 0.54 -43.72
C ASN A 379 17.80 0.18 -42.84
N HIS A 380 18.28 1.12 -42.03
CA HIS A 380 19.41 0.92 -41.15
C HIS A 380 19.22 1.62 -39.81
N LEU A 381 19.85 1.06 -38.79
CA LEU A 381 19.93 1.63 -37.46
C LEU A 381 21.40 1.85 -37.11
N ASN A 382 21.79 3.09 -36.86
CA ASN A 382 23.09 3.42 -36.30
C ASN A 382 22.98 3.47 -34.78
N ILE A 383 23.89 2.77 -34.12
CA ILE A 383 23.97 2.63 -32.68
C ILE A 383 25.36 3.13 -32.25
N THR A 384 25.40 4.18 -31.45
CA THR A 384 26.61 4.72 -30.85
C THR A 384 26.65 4.37 -29.36
N LEU A 385 27.81 3.88 -28.93
CA LEU A 385 28.09 3.33 -27.60
C LEU A 385 29.17 4.19 -26.91
N GLU A 386 28.77 4.97 -25.92
CA GLU A 386 29.63 5.84 -25.09
C GLU A 386 29.78 5.27 -23.67
N PHE A 387 30.25 4.02 -23.56
CA PHE A 387 30.50 3.36 -22.27
C PHE A 387 31.96 3.52 -21.83
N LYS A 388 32.18 3.67 -20.52
CA LYS A 388 33.52 3.65 -19.90
C LYS A 388 34.07 2.23 -19.69
N GLU A 389 33.21 1.21 -19.77
CA GLU A 389 33.56 -0.19 -19.51
C GLU A 389 33.99 -0.94 -20.79
N ASP A 390 35.16 -1.59 -20.73
CA ASP A 390 35.74 -2.39 -21.82
C ASP A 390 35.42 -3.89 -21.68
N ASP A 391 34.13 -4.20 -21.68
CA ASP A 391 33.59 -5.55 -21.66
C ASP A 391 32.86 -5.92 -22.96
N LYS A 392 32.62 -7.22 -23.13
CA LYS A 392 31.90 -7.79 -24.26
C LYS A 392 30.42 -7.47 -24.16
N LYS A 393 29.82 -6.99 -25.25
CA LYS A 393 28.43 -6.52 -25.29
C LYS A 393 27.59 -7.37 -26.24
N HIS A 394 26.35 -7.64 -25.87
CA HIS A 394 25.39 -8.39 -26.69
C HIS A 394 24.20 -7.50 -27.05
N LEU A 395 24.06 -7.16 -28.33
CA LEU A 395 22.92 -6.45 -28.88
C LEU A 395 21.86 -7.43 -29.38
N ALA A 396 20.59 -7.14 -29.11
CA ALA A 396 19.44 -7.85 -29.64
C ALA A 396 18.33 -6.85 -29.99
N LEU A 397 17.74 -6.97 -31.18
CA LEU A 397 16.53 -6.24 -31.56
C LEU A 397 15.33 -7.17 -31.40
N CYS A 398 14.34 -6.73 -30.64
CA CYS A 398 13.16 -7.52 -30.29
C CYS A 398 11.88 -6.86 -30.80
N ASP A 399 10.86 -7.66 -31.11
CA ASP A 399 9.49 -7.16 -31.27
C ASP A 399 8.81 -6.88 -29.91
N VAL A 400 7.58 -6.36 -29.95
CA VAL A 400 6.79 -6.03 -28.75
C VAL A 400 6.40 -7.26 -27.91
N GLN A 401 6.51 -8.48 -28.47
CA GLN A 401 6.32 -9.74 -27.75
C GLN A 401 7.63 -10.29 -27.17
N GLY A 402 8.75 -9.57 -27.33
CA GLY A 402 10.06 -9.96 -26.82
C GLY A 402 10.79 -10.99 -27.67
N ARG A 403 10.30 -11.34 -28.86
CA ARG A 403 10.99 -12.27 -29.76
C ARG A 403 12.19 -11.57 -30.38
N VAL A 404 13.37 -12.20 -30.32
CA VAL A 404 14.60 -11.68 -30.90
C VAL A 404 14.57 -11.84 -32.42
N LEU A 405 14.65 -10.72 -33.14
CA LEU A 405 14.64 -10.67 -34.61
C LEU A 405 16.05 -10.60 -35.17
N LEU A 406 16.93 -9.83 -34.52
CA LEU A 406 18.33 -9.69 -34.87
C LEU A 406 19.17 -9.73 -33.60
N SER A 407 20.38 -10.28 -33.68
CA SER A 407 21.33 -10.23 -32.58
C SER A 407 22.76 -10.09 -33.08
N ARG A 408 23.59 -9.38 -32.32
CA ARG A 408 25.00 -9.16 -32.63
C ARG A 408 25.81 -9.12 -31.35
N THR A 409 26.95 -9.78 -31.38
CA THR A 409 27.92 -9.71 -30.29
C THR A 409 29.02 -8.73 -30.68
N LEU A 410 29.38 -7.84 -29.77
CA LEU A 410 30.44 -6.85 -29.92
C LEU A 410 31.57 -7.18 -28.96
N ASP A 411 32.79 -7.24 -29.48
CA ASP A 411 33.98 -7.43 -28.68
C ASP A 411 34.41 -6.11 -27.99
N GLN A 412 35.54 -6.13 -27.30
CA GLN A 412 36.10 -4.99 -26.57
C GLN A 412 36.38 -3.79 -27.52
N ASN A 413 36.18 -2.55 -27.04
CA ASN A 413 36.42 -1.27 -27.73
C ASN A 413 35.55 -0.91 -28.97
N PHE A 414 34.32 -1.40 -29.08
CA PHE A 414 33.39 -0.96 -30.14
C PHE A 414 32.53 0.24 -29.74
N HIS A 415 32.60 1.32 -30.53
CA HIS A 415 31.84 2.56 -30.29
C HIS A 415 30.67 2.79 -31.24
N ASN A 416 30.66 2.17 -32.43
CA ASN A 416 29.60 2.38 -33.42
C ASN A 416 29.23 1.05 -34.10
N VAL A 417 27.93 0.82 -34.27
CA VAL A 417 27.37 -0.37 -34.91
C VAL A 417 26.25 0.05 -35.85
N VAL A 418 26.24 -0.53 -37.04
CA VAL A 418 25.13 -0.43 -37.98
C VAL A 418 24.40 -1.77 -38.02
N LEU A 419 23.09 -1.74 -37.84
CA LEU A 419 22.20 -2.88 -38.06
C LEU A 419 21.38 -2.66 -39.33
N ASP A 420 21.35 -3.66 -40.20
CA ASP A 420 20.44 -3.72 -41.33
C ASP A 420 19.06 -4.18 -40.83
N ILE A 421 18.04 -3.37 -41.09
CA ILE A 421 16.65 -3.61 -40.69
C ILE A 421 15.71 -3.49 -41.90
N SER A 422 16.25 -3.64 -43.12
CA SER A 422 15.50 -3.53 -44.37
C SER A 422 14.33 -4.53 -44.46
N ASP A 423 14.52 -5.73 -43.93
CA ASP A 423 13.53 -6.81 -43.93
C ASP A 423 12.46 -6.69 -42.82
N LEU A 424 12.53 -5.67 -41.96
CA LEU A 424 11.56 -5.46 -40.88
C LEU A 424 10.40 -4.55 -41.32
N ASN A 425 9.19 -4.92 -40.90
CA ASN A 425 7.98 -4.14 -41.17
C ASN A 425 7.95 -2.84 -40.33
N SER A 426 7.09 -1.90 -40.73
CA SER A 426 6.80 -0.72 -39.90
C SER A 426 6.22 -1.13 -38.54
N GLY A 427 6.70 -0.54 -37.45
CA GLY A 427 6.27 -0.90 -36.11
C GLY A 427 7.19 -0.41 -35.00
N ILE A 428 6.85 -0.78 -33.76
CA ILE A 428 7.64 -0.51 -32.56
C ILE A 428 8.47 -1.75 -32.22
N TYR A 429 9.75 -1.53 -31.96
CA TYR A 429 10.74 -2.54 -31.62
C TYR A 429 11.54 -2.08 -30.39
N PHE A 430 12.25 -3.01 -29.75
CA PHE A 430 13.11 -2.73 -28.62
C PHE A 430 14.52 -3.23 -28.88
N LEU A 431 15.50 -2.32 -28.90
CA LEU A 431 16.91 -2.68 -28.92
C LEU A 431 17.37 -2.91 -27.47
N LYS A 432 17.81 -4.12 -27.17
CA LYS A 432 18.40 -4.52 -25.90
C LYS A 432 19.91 -4.66 -26.05
N MET A 433 20.68 -4.11 -25.12
CA MET A 433 22.12 -4.32 -25.02
C MET A 433 22.47 -4.89 -23.65
N LYS A 434 23.07 -6.07 -23.60
CA LYS A 434 23.55 -6.69 -22.36
C LYS A 434 25.07 -6.60 -22.27
N SER A 435 25.54 -6.03 -21.18
CA SER A 435 26.94 -6.05 -20.71
C SER A 435 27.12 -7.07 -19.59
N ARG A 436 28.32 -7.18 -19.04
CA ARG A 436 28.60 -8.07 -17.90
C ARG A 436 27.74 -7.74 -16.67
N ASN A 437 27.56 -6.45 -16.39
CA ASN A 437 26.88 -5.97 -15.19
C ASN A 437 25.57 -5.21 -15.47
N SER A 438 25.32 -4.80 -16.73
CA SER A 438 24.21 -3.90 -17.06
C SER A 438 23.38 -4.38 -18.25
N LEU A 439 22.11 -4.01 -18.28
CA LEU A 439 21.19 -4.26 -19.38
C LEU A 439 20.51 -2.94 -19.78
N TYR A 440 20.69 -2.53 -21.04
CA TYR A 440 20.11 -1.32 -21.61
C TYR A 440 19.00 -1.69 -22.57
N THR A 441 17.90 -0.92 -22.57
CA THR A 441 16.82 -1.06 -23.54
C THR A 441 16.46 0.30 -24.13
N LYS A 442 16.29 0.38 -25.44
CA LYS A 442 15.76 1.58 -26.13
C LYS A 442 14.68 1.18 -27.12
N GLN A 443 13.61 1.95 -27.15
CA GLN A 443 12.58 1.82 -28.17
C GLN A 443 13.11 2.28 -29.53
N VAL A 444 12.77 1.55 -30.59
CA VAL A 444 13.08 1.84 -32.00
C VAL A 444 11.77 1.84 -32.78
N GLN A 445 11.46 2.93 -33.46
CA GLN A 445 10.31 3.00 -34.37
C GLN A 445 10.84 2.80 -35.79
N ILE A 446 10.29 1.83 -36.52
CA ILE A 446 10.62 1.58 -37.93
C ILE A 446 9.47 2.07 -38.80
N ILE A 447 9.77 2.82 -39.86
CA ILE A 447 8.80 3.32 -40.86
C ILE A 447 9.34 2.98 -42.26
N LYS A 448 8.53 2.26 -43.05
CA LYS A 448 8.80 1.82 -44.42
C LYS A 448 7.94 2.55 -45.44
#